data_AF-A0A935BPP9-F1
#
_entry.id   AF-A0A935BPP9-F1
#
_cell.length_a   1.000
_cell.length_b   1.000
_cell.length_c   1.000
_cell.angle_alpha   90.00
_cell.angle_beta   90.00
_cell.angle_gamma   90.00
#
_symmetry.space_group_name_H-M   'P 1'
#
loop_
_entity.id
_entity.type
_entity.pdbx_description
1 polymer ?
#
loop_
_entity_poly.entity_id
_entity_poly.type
_entity_poly.pdbx_seq_one_letter_code
_entity_poly.pdbx_strand_id
1 'polypeptide(L)'
;MEIPTLNSIKAALTGLKTDQRKRRTQLEALRRERDLVATAPAARADIKAALRAYVDAGGERYSVLLQRALAPLVAKPSMLTDAERVAGVFGLVAATAPQGNPTPRGFDMVLSGLAAELTVAAIDRAVDAMTWPAPEGLPMAERAAELARLDGLISKLEAEEEAVAAQARDAGLMLGD
;
A
#
# COMPACT_ATOMS: atom_id res chain seq x y z
N MET A 1 -43.25 -32.50 -28.84
CA MET A 1 -41.90 -32.68 -28.26
C MET A 1 -41.01 -33.20 -29.36
N GLU A 2 -40.21 -32.33 -29.97
CA GLU A 2 -39.19 -32.78 -30.93
C GLU A 2 -38.04 -33.43 -30.15
N ILE A 3 -37.71 -34.66 -30.49
CA ILE A 3 -36.59 -35.38 -29.88
C ILE A 3 -35.31 -34.78 -30.48
N PRO A 4 -34.39 -34.21 -29.68
CA PRO A 4 -33.14 -33.68 -30.18
C PRO A 4 -32.35 -34.77 -30.92
N THR A 5 -31.78 -34.42 -32.07
CA THR A 5 -30.96 -35.37 -32.83
C THR A 5 -29.62 -35.62 -32.12
N LEU A 6 -29.04 -36.80 -32.33
CA LEU A 6 -27.74 -37.16 -31.74
C LEU A 6 -26.62 -36.17 -32.14
N ASN A 7 -26.76 -35.52 -33.29
CA ASN A 7 -25.85 -34.46 -33.76
C ASN A 7 -26.01 -33.15 -32.99
N SER A 8 -27.23 -32.74 -32.62
CA SER A 8 -27.44 -31.51 -31.84
C SER A 8 -26.91 -31.64 -30.41
N ILE A 9 -27.00 -32.83 -29.81
CA ILE A 9 -26.44 -33.10 -28.47
C ILE A 9 -24.90 -33.03 -28.51
N LYS A 10 -24.26 -33.65 -29.50
CA LYS A 10 -22.79 -33.59 -29.66
C LYS A 10 -22.28 -32.16 -29.89
N ALA A 11 -23.00 -31.36 -30.68
CA ALA A 11 -22.65 -29.97 -30.91
C ALA A 11 -22.73 -29.14 -29.61
N ALA A 12 -23.81 -29.29 -28.83
CA ALA A 12 -23.97 -28.60 -27.55
C ALA A 12 -22.86 -28.94 -26.54
N LEU A 13 -22.51 -30.23 -26.44
CA LEU A 13 -21.47 -30.72 -25.54
C LEU A 13 -20.07 -30.21 -25.94
N THR A 14 -19.82 -30.09 -27.24
CA THR A 14 -18.57 -29.50 -27.77
C THR A 14 -18.50 -27.99 -27.50
N GLY A 15 -19.63 -27.28 -27.62
CA GLY A 15 -19.76 -25.87 -27.24
C GLY A 15 -19.44 -25.66 -25.76
N LEU A 16 -20.09 -26.41 -24.87
CA LEU A 16 -19.86 -26.35 -23.42
C LEU A 16 -18.39 -26.59 -23.04
N LYS A 17 -17.73 -27.60 -23.63
CA LYS A 17 -16.30 -27.85 -23.39
C LYS A 17 -15.42 -26.70 -23.85
N THR A 18 -15.75 -26.08 -24.99
CA THR A 18 -14.99 -24.94 -25.53
C THR A 18 -15.13 -23.72 -24.62
N ASP A 19 -16.35 -23.43 -24.17
CA ASP A 19 -16.64 -22.32 -23.26
C ASP A 19 -15.99 -22.51 -21.89
N GLN A 20 -16.02 -23.72 -21.34
CA GLN A 20 -15.34 -24.05 -20.08
C GLN A 20 -13.82 -23.84 -20.21
N ARG A 21 -13.20 -24.32 -21.29
CA ARG A 21 -11.76 -24.11 -21.52
C ARG A 21 -11.42 -22.61 -21.65
N LYS A 22 -12.27 -21.84 -22.34
CA LYS A 22 -12.10 -20.39 -22.48
C LYS A 22 -12.16 -19.69 -21.12
N ARG A 23 -13.11 -20.05 -20.26
CA ARG A 23 -13.25 -19.50 -18.90
C ARG A 23 -12.05 -19.83 -18.03
N ARG A 24 -11.60 -21.09 -17.99
CA ARG A 24 -10.38 -21.48 -17.26
C ARG A 24 -9.16 -20.67 -17.70
N THR A 25 -9.01 -20.48 -19.02
CA THR A 25 -7.92 -19.66 -19.58
C THR A 25 -8.01 -18.20 -19.14
N GLN A 26 -9.22 -17.63 -19.13
CA GLN A 26 -9.46 -16.26 -18.65
C GLN A 26 -9.19 -16.13 -17.16
N LEU A 27 -9.58 -17.12 -16.37
CA LEU A 27 -9.41 -17.16 -14.92
C LEU A 27 -7.92 -17.21 -14.55
N GLU A 28 -7.14 -18.07 -15.22
CA GLU A 28 -5.69 -18.09 -15.07
C GLU A 28 -5.05 -16.76 -15.48
N ALA A 29 -5.50 -16.15 -16.57
CA ALA A 29 -4.99 -14.85 -17.01
C ALA A 29 -5.25 -13.76 -15.96
N LEU A 30 -6.48 -13.68 -15.42
CA LEU A 30 -6.85 -12.71 -14.39
C LEU A 30 -6.10 -12.95 -13.07
N ARG A 31 -5.89 -14.21 -12.67
CA ARG A 31 -5.09 -14.53 -11.48
C ARG A 31 -3.63 -14.09 -11.65
N ARG A 32 -3.04 -14.33 -12.83
CA ARG A 32 -1.69 -13.83 -13.15
C ARG A 32 -1.62 -12.31 -13.15
N GLU A 33 -2.61 -11.65 -13.76
CA GLU A 33 -2.69 -10.19 -13.77
C GLU A 33 -2.79 -9.62 -12.34
N ARG A 34 -3.64 -10.22 -11.51
CA ARG A 34 -3.77 -9.88 -10.09
C ARG A 34 -2.45 -10.04 -9.34
N ASP A 35 -1.76 -11.16 -9.54
CA ASP A 35 -0.47 -11.42 -8.90
C ASP A 35 0.59 -10.42 -9.36
N LEU A 36 0.61 -10.06 -10.64
CA LEU A 36 1.48 -9.00 -11.16
C LEU A 36 1.19 -7.66 -10.48
N VAL A 37 -0.07 -7.25 -10.36
CA VAL A 37 -0.46 -6.01 -9.68
C VAL A 37 -0.13 -6.05 -8.18
N ALA A 38 -0.36 -7.18 -7.52
CA ALA A 38 -0.12 -7.33 -6.09
C ALA A 38 1.38 -7.29 -5.75
N THR A 39 2.22 -7.90 -6.59
CA THR A 39 3.66 -8.02 -6.35
C THR A 39 4.50 -6.93 -7.01
N ALA A 40 3.89 -6.10 -7.86
CA ALA A 40 4.58 -5.00 -8.51
C ALA A 40 5.25 -4.06 -7.47
N PRO A 41 6.44 -3.51 -7.75
CA PRO A 41 7.08 -2.50 -6.92
C PRO A 41 6.14 -1.32 -6.63
N ALA A 42 6.33 -0.64 -5.49
CA ALA A 42 5.57 0.59 -5.21
C ALA A 42 5.90 1.69 -6.23
N ALA A 43 4.94 2.57 -6.49
CA ALA A 43 5.20 3.76 -7.29
C ALA A 43 6.15 4.68 -6.53
N ARG A 44 7.09 5.29 -7.25
CA ARG A 44 8.08 6.24 -6.71
C ARG A 44 7.41 7.41 -6.03
N ALA A 45 6.34 7.92 -6.63
CA ALA A 45 5.55 9.01 -6.08
C ALA A 45 4.98 8.67 -4.69
N ASP A 46 4.49 7.43 -4.51
CA ASP A 46 3.94 7.00 -3.23
C ASP A 46 5.02 6.88 -2.14
N ILE A 47 6.21 6.38 -2.50
CA ILE A 47 7.33 6.29 -1.56
C ILE A 47 7.77 7.69 -1.12
N LYS A 48 7.89 8.65 -2.05
CA LYS A 48 8.17 10.05 -1.70
C LYS A 48 7.09 10.63 -0.80
N ALA A 49 5.81 10.43 -1.14
CA ALA A 49 4.70 10.92 -0.34
C ALA A 49 4.70 10.33 1.08
N ALA A 50 4.96 9.03 1.22
CA ALA A 50 5.04 8.36 2.52
C ALA A 50 6.20 8.87 3.38
N LEU A 51 7.38 9.09 2.78
CA LEU A 51 8.54 9.62 3.49
C LEU A 51 8.35 11.09 3.90
N ARG A 52 7.70 11.91 3.05
CA ARG A 52 7.31 13.27 3.41
C ARG A 52 6.34 13.30 4.59
N ALA A 53 5.29 12.48 4.54
CA ALA A 53 4.34 12.36 5.65
C ALA A 53 5.01 11.91 6.96
N TYR A 54 6.04 11.06 6.88
CA TYR A 54 6.85 10.69 8.05
C TYR A 54 7.60 11.89 8.64
N VAL A 55 8.24 12.71 7.79
CA VAL A 55 8.92 13.95 8.21
C VAL A 55 7.91 14.92 8.83
N ASP A 56 6.77 15.16 8.19
CA ASP A 56 5.74 16.07 8.70
C ASP A 56 5.26 15.64 10.09
N ALA A 57 4.92 14.35 10.27
CA ALA A 57 4.52 13.80 11.56
C ALA A 57 5.62 13.89 12.62
N GLY A 58 6.90 13.77 12.23
CA GLY A 58 8.04 14.00 13.09
C GLY A 58 8.13 15.46 13.55
N GLY A 59 7.97 16.40 12.61
CA GLY A 59 8.01 17.84 12.88
C GLY A 59 6.87 18.32 13.77
N GLU A 60 5.66 17.78 13.61
CA GLU A 60 4.54 18.05 14.51
C GLU A 60 4.85 17.61 15.95
N ARG A 61 5.36 16.39 16.13
CA ARG A 61 5.74 15.87 17.46
C ARG A 61 6.85 16.72 18.09
N TYR A 62 7.85 17.10 17.31
CA TYR A 62 8.92 17.98 17.76
C TYR A 62 8.36 19.33 18.23
N SER A 63 7.48 19.95 17.44
CA SER A 63 6.88 21.24 17.76
C SER A 63 6.13 21.22 19.09
N VAL A 64 5.36 20.15 19.36
CA VAL A 64 4.68 19.97 20.66
C VAL A 64 5.67 19.87 21.82
N LEU A 65 6.76 19.12 21.65
CA LEU A 65 7.78 18.98 22.70
C LEU A 65 8.52 20.29 22.96
N LEU A 66 8.88 21.02 21.89
CA LEU A 66 9.51 22.32 21.98
C LEU A 66 8.61 23.32 22.72
N GLN A 67 7.32 23.38 22.37
CA GLN A 67 6.34 24.21 23.07
C GLN A 67 6.26 23.86 24.57
N ARG A 68 6.21 22.57 24.90
CA ARG A 68 6.16 22.11 26.31
C ARG A 68 7.40 22.52 27.11
N ALA A 69 8.56 22.58 26.49
CA ALA A 69 9.79 22.98 27.17
C ALA A 69 9.99 24.49 27.24
N LEU A 70 9.47 25.23 26.27
CA LEU A 70 9.42 26.68 26.33
C LEU A 70 8.39 27.17 27.35
N ALA A 71 7.29 26.44 27.57
CA ALA A 71 6.19 26.87 28.43
C ALA A 71 6.63 27.27 29.87
N PRO A 72 7.49 26.53 30.59
CA PRO A 72 8.00 26.96 31.90
C PRO A 72 8.80 28.26 31.85
N LEU A 73 9.63 28.47 30.82
CA LEU A 73 10.41 29.70 30.65
C LEU A 73 9.50 30.91 30.44
N VAL A 74 8.43 30.74 29.66
CA VAL A 74 7.42 31.77 29.42
C VAL A 74 6.63 32.07 30.69
N ALA A 75 6.18 31.03 31.41
CA ALA A 75 5.36 31.18 32.62
C ALA A 75 6.14 31.72 33.83
N LYS A 76 7.45 31.53 33.88
CA LYS A 76 8.32 31.94 34.99
C LYS A 76 9.55 32.69 34.46
N PRO A 77 9.46 34.01 34.25
CA PRO A 77 10.58 34.80 33.71
C PRO A 77 11.88 34.72 34.52
N SER A 78 11.81 34.42 35.82
CA SER A 78 12.99 34.17 36.66
C SER A 78 13.81 32.96 36.23
N MET A 79 13.27 32.07 35.40
CA MET A 79 14.03 30.97 34.80
C MET A 79 14.93 31.43 33.64
N LEU A 80 14.68 32.60 33.04
CA LEU A 80 15.51 33.13 31.95
C LEU A 80 16.88 33.61 32.43
N THR A 81 17.01 33.95 33.72
CA THR A 81 18.27 34.36 34.33
C THR A 81 19.13 33.18 34.77
N ASP A 82 18.59 31.95 34.71
CA ASP A 82 19.29 30.71 35.04
C ASP A 82 19.76 30.04 33.74
N ALA A 83 21.06 30.19 33.43
CA ALA A 83 21.65 29.68 32.21
C ALA A 83 21.53 28.16 32.06
N GLU A 84 21.54 27.39 33.15
CA GLU A 84 21.38 25.94 33.11
C GLU A 84 19.95 25.54 32.74
N ARG A 85 18.95 26.28 33.24
CA ARG A 85 17.54 26.03 32.87
C ARG A 85 17.23 26.39 31.43
N VAL A 86 17.83 27.47 30.93
CA VAL A 86 17.73 27.82 29.51
C VAL A 86 18.44 26.78 28.63
N ALA A 87 19.62 26.32 29.04
CA ALA A 87 20.35 25.25 28.34
C ALA A 87 19.57 23.92 28.31
N GLY A 88 18.79 23.62 29.35
CA GLY A 88 17.90 22.45 29.38
C GLY A 88 16.84 22.42 28.28
N VAL A 89 16.39 23.59 27.80
CA VAL A 89 15.49 23.69 26.62
C VAL A 89 16.21 23.34 25.32
N PHE A 90 17.50 23.67 25.21
CA PHE A 90 18.34 23.23 24.10
C PHE A 90 18.65 21.71 24.15
N GLY A 91 18.44 21.05 25.29
CA GLY A 91 18.45 19.58 25.38
C GLY A 91 17.45 18.89 24.44
N LEU A 92 16.37 19.57 24.04
CA LEU A 92 15.42 19.06 23.04
C LEU A 92 15.96 19.10 21.61
N VAL A 93 16.89 20.01 21.32
CA VAL A 93 17.67 19.99 20.08
C VAL A 93 18.61 18.79 20.08
N ALA A 94 19.01 18.29 21.25
CA ALA A 94 19.92 17.16 21.42
C ALA A 94 19.23 15.77 21.37
N ALA A 95 17.96 15.67 20.95
CA ALA A 95 17.28 14.38 20.72
C ALA A 95 17.15 13.47 21.95
N THR A 96 17.18 14.02 23.16
CA THR A 96 17.22 13.23 24.39
C THR A 96 15.83 12.84 24.87
N ALA A 97 15.64 11.55 25.20
CA ALA A 97 14.49 11.08 25.98
C ALA A 97 14.48 11.73 27.38
N PRO A 98 13.41 11.58 28.20
CA PRO A 98 13.36 12.16 29.55
C PRO A 98 14.52 11.75 30.47
N GLN A 99 15.29 10.71 30.13
CA GLN A 99 16.50 10.29 30.85
C GLN A 99 17.82 10.89 30.31
N GLY A 100 17.77 11.83 29.36
CA GLY A 100 18.95 12.58 28.90
C GLY A 100 19.81 11.89 27.84
N ASN A 101 19.44 10.69 27.36
CA ASN A 101 20.20 9.99 26.33
C ASN A 101 19.65 10.27 24.93
N PRO A 102 20.50 10.71 23.97
CA PRO A 102 20.10 10.85 22.58
C PRO A 102 19.73 9.48 22.02
N THR A 103 18.63 9.42 21.28
CA THR A 103 18.24 8.20 20.55
C THR A 103 18.19 8.49 19.06
N PRO A 104 18.45 7.50 18.18
CA PRO A 104 18.30 7.70 16.74
C PRO A 104 16.92 8.29 16.37
N ARG A 105 15.87 7.78 17.00
CA ARG A 105 14.50 8.28 16.80
C ARG A 105 14.30 9.72 17.27
N GLY A 106 14.96 10.14 18.35
CA GLY A 106 14.95 11.53 18.78
C GLY A 106 15.62 12.44 17.76
N PHE A 107 16.69 11.97 17.13
CA PHE A 107 17.44 12.75 16.14
C PHE A 107 16.62 12.94 14.86
N ASP A 108 15.97 11.88 14.39
CA ASP A 108 15.04 11.96 13.25
C ASP A 108 13.93 12.98 13.49
N MET A 109 13.38 13.01 14.69
CA MET A 109 12.34 13.96 15.08
C MET A 109 12.85 15.41 15.10
N VAL A 110 14.08 15.65 15.60
CA VAL A 110 14.70 16.99 15.56
C VAL A 110 14.94 17.44 14.12
N LEU A 111 15.50 16.58 13.27
CA LEU A 111 15.68 16.88 11.84
C LEU A 111 14.36 17.17 11.15
N SER A 112 13.33 16.40 11.50
CA SER A 112 11.97 16.57 10.96
C SER A 112 11.31 17.88 11.40
N GLY A 113 11.65 18.40 12.59
CA GLY A 113 11.09 19.66 13.08
C GLY A 113 11.88 20.89 12.66
N LEU A 114 13.21 20.83 12.68
CA LEU A 114 14.08 21.99 12.44
C LEU A 114 14.57 22.10 10.99
N ALA A 115 14.64 20.97 10.28
CA ALA A 115 15.19 20.88 8.94
C ALA A 115 14.26 20.11 7.99
N ALA A 116 12.95 20.23 8.18
CA ALA A 116 11.95 19.48 7.40
C ALA A 116 12.16 19.61 5.89
N GLU A 117 12.25 20.85 5.39
CA GLU A 117 12.40 21.15 3.96
C GLU A 117 13.70 20.55 3.38
N LEU A 118 14.81 20.69 4.10
CA LEU A 118 16.10 20.13 3.69
C LEU A 118 16.08 18.59 3.70
N THR A 119 15.44 18.01 4.72
CA THR A 119 15.26 16.56 4.86
C THR A 119 14.43 16.02 3.69
N VAL A 120 13.28 16.63 3.38
CA VAL A 120 12.42 16.25 2.26
C VAL A 120 13.16 16.39 0.93
N ALA A 121 13.85 17.51 0.69
CA ALA A 121 14.61 17.71 -0.54
C ALA A 121 15.75 16.68 -0.69
N ALA A 122 16.41 16.30 0.40
CA ALA A 122 17.43 15.25 0.39
C ALA A 122 16.83 13.87 0.08
N ILE A 123 15.69 13.54 0.68
CA ILE A 123 14.95 12.30 0.41
C ILE A 123 14.53 12.23 -1.07
N ASP A 124 13.93 13.29 -1.60
CA ASP A 124 13.48 13.32 -2.99
C ASP A 124 14.63 13.07 -3.96
N ARG A 125 15.78 13.75 -3.75
CA ARG A 125 16.99 13.54 -4.55
C ARG A 125 17.53 12.11 -4.45
N ALA A 126 17.54 11.53 -3.25
CA ALA A 126 18.00 10.16 -3.05
C ALA A 126 17.09 9.15 -3.76
N VAL A 127 15.78 9.35 -3.68
CA VAL A 127 14.79 8.53 -4.38
C VAL A 127 14.93 8.67 -5.91
N ASP A 128 15.16 9.88 -6.41
CA ASP A 128 15.32 10.11 -7.85
C ASP A 128 16.63 9.56 -8.42
N ALA A 129 17.69 9.54 -7.61
CA ALA A 129 18.99 8.99 -7.99
C ALA A 129 19.03 7.45 -7.93
N MET A 130 18.07 6.81 -7.25
CA MET A 130 18.03 5.37 -7.13
C MET A 130 17.56 4.72 -8.44
N THR A 131 18.21 3.61 -8.81
CA THR A 131 17.69 2.74 -9.88
C THR A 131 16.36 2.15 -9.43
N TRP A 132 15.27 2.64 -10.01
CA TRP A 132 13.92 2.19 -9.66
C TRP A 132 13.59 0.88 -10.38
N PRO A 133 12.99 -0.11 -9.70
CA PRO A 133 12.56 -1.35 -10.33
C PRO A 133 11.56 -1.10 -11.47
N ALA A 134 11.76 -1.77 -12.60
CA ALA A 134 10.87 -1.72 -13.76
C ALA A 134 10.18 -3.08 -14.00
N PRO A 135 8.88 -3.12 -14.36
CA PRO A 135 7.99 -1.97 -14.48
C PRO A 135 7.62 -1.39 -13.10
N GLU A 136 7.37 -0.07 -13.08
CA GLU A 136 6.82 0.59 -11.90
C GLU A 136 5.37 0.11 -11.71
N GLY A 137 5.01 -0.22 -10.47
CA GLY A 137 3.65 -0.64 -10.18
C GLY A 137 2.68 0.55 -10.11
N LEU A 138 1.39 0.23 -10.10
CA LEU A 138 0.33 1.24 -9.97
C LEU A 138 0.48 2.05 -8.66
N PRO A 139 0.07 3.32 -8.67
CA PRO A 139 -0.10 4.11 -7.45
C PRO A 139 -0.93 3.36 -6.41
N MET A 140 -0.60 3.47 -5.13
CA MET A 140 -1.26 2.70 -4.06
C MET A 140 -2.78 2.89 -4.02
N ALA A 141 -3.25 4.12 -4.27
CA ALA A 141 -4.67 4.43 -4.34
C ALA A 141 -5.38 3.67 -5.48
N GLU A 142 -4.73 3.55 -6.63
CA GLU A 142 -5.26 2.85 -7.81
C GLU A 142 -5.11 1.33 -7.67
N ARG A 143 -4.01 0.87 -7.06
CA ARG A 143 -3.72 -0.54 -6.85
C ARG A 143 -4.82 -1.24 -6.06
N ALA A 144 -5.30 -0.62 -4.98
CA ALA A 144 -6.38 -1.20 -4.17
C ALA A 144 -7.67 -1.37 -4.99
N ALA A 145 -8.02 -0.35 -5.80
CA ALA A 145 -9.19 -0.41 -6.68
C ALA A 145 -9.04 -1.47 -7.77
N GLU A 146 -7.84 -1.59 -8.35
CA GLU A 146 -7.56 -2.55 -9.41
C GLU A 146 -7.58 -4.00 -8.91
N LEU A 147 -7.00 -4.26 -7.73
CA LEU A 147 -7.09 -5.57 -7.09
C LEU A 147 -8.55 -5.94 -6.78
N ALA A 148 -9.35 -4.99 -6.27
CA ALA A 148 -10.77 -5.24 -6.02
C ALA A 148 -11.55 -5.53 -7.30
N ARG A 149 -11.23 -4.84 -8.40
CA ARG A 149 -11.80 -5.10 -9.74
C ARG A 149 -11.47 -6.51 -10.21
N LEU A 150 -10.21 -6.90 -10.14
CA LEU A 150 -9.73 -8.23 -10.55
C LEU A 150 -10.35 -9.33 -9.68
N ASP A 151 -10.40 -9.15 -8.36
CA ASP A 151 -11.05 -10.08 -7.44
C ASP A 151 -12.53 -10.25 -7.78
N GLY A 152 -13.25 -9.16 -8.08
CA GLY A 152 -14.64 -9.23 -8.52
C GLY A 152 -14.83 -10.01 -9.83
N LEU A 153 -13.91 -9.84 -10.80
CA LEU A 153 -13.96 -10.60 -12.06
C LEU A 153 -13.64 -12.09 -11.87
N ILE A 154 -12.66 -12.40 -11.03
CA ILE A 154 -12.28 -13.77 -10.70
C ILE A 154 -13.47 -14.47 -10.02
N SER A 155 -14.02 -13.88 -8.96
CA SER A 155 -15.17 -14.45 -8.25
C SER A 155 -16.39 -14.63 -9.16
N LYS A 156 -16.63 -13.69 -10.09
CA LYS A 156 -17.71 -13.83 -11.06
C LYS A 156 -17.48 -15.03 -12.00
N LEU A 157 -16.28 -15.17 -12.56
CA LEU A 157 -15.96 -16.30 -13.44
C LEU A 157 -15.98 -17.64 -12.71
N GLU A 158 -15.50 -17.69 -11.47
CA GLU A 158 -15.58 -18.89 -10.62
C GLU A 158 -17.03 -19.31 -10.36
N ALA A 159 -17.91 -18.34 -10.04
CA ALA A 159 -19.34 -18.62 -9.86
C ALA A 159 -20.01 -19.09 -11.16
N GLU A 160 -19.64 -18.51 -12.31
CA GLU A 160 -20.14 -18.92 -13.61
C GLU A 160 -19.64 -20.33 -14.00
N GLU A 161 -18.40 -20.70 -13.68
CA GLU A 161 -17.88 -22.06 -13.89
C GLU A 161 -18.59 -23.08 -13.02
N GLU A 162 -18.78 -22.80 -11.74
CA GLU A 162 -19.50 -23.71 -10.83
C GLU A 162 -20.96 -23.90 -11.26
N ALA A 163 -21.63 -22.83 -11.72
CA ALA A 163 -22.99 -22.91 -12.23
C ALA A 163 -23.08 -23.82 -13.48
N VAL A 164 -22.12 -23.71 -14.41
CA VAL A 164 -22.07 -24.59 -15.59
C VAL A 164 -21.73 -26.03 -15.21
N ALA A 165 -20.82 -26.23 -14.26
CA ALA A 165 -20.49 -27.56 -13.76
C ALA A 165 -21.68 -28.23 -13.04
N ALA A 166 -22.46 -27.47 -12.27
CA ALA A 166 -23.69 -27.96 -11.64
C ALA A 166 -24.74 -28.35 -12.70
N GLN A 167 -24.99 -27.48 -13.68
CA GLN A 167 -25.93 -27.77 -14.79
C GLN A 167 -25.52 -29.01 -15.59
N ALA A 168 -24.22 -29.20 -15.83
CA ALA A 168 -23.71 -30.38 -16.52
C ALA A 168 -23.92 -31.66 -15.69
N ARG A 169 -23.65 -31.61 -14.37
CA ARG A 169 -23.91 -32.74 -13.44
C ARG A 169 -25.39 -33.12 -13.40
N ASP A 170 -26.28 -32.13 -13.30
CA ASP A 170 -27.73 -32.36 -13.29
C ASP A 170 -28.23 -32.97 -14.61
N ALA A 171 -27.57 -32.65 -15.72
CA ALA A 171 -27.83 -33.25 -17.03
C ALA A 171 -27.16 -34.63 -17.23
N GLY A 172 -26.45 -35.17 -16.23
CA GLY A 172 -25.71 -36.43 -16.33
C GLY A 172 -24.47 -36.37 -17.22
N LEU A 173 -23.98 -35.16 -17.52
CA LEU A 173 -22.81 -34.92 -18.36
C LEU A 173 -21.57 -34.78 -17.48
N MET A 174 -20.63 -35.71 -17.60
CA MET A 174 -19.29 -35.56 -17.05
C MET A 174 -18.47 -34.66 -17.98
N LEU A 175 -18.31 -33.39 -17.60
CA LEU A 175 -17.31 -32.52 -18.21
C LEU A 175 -15.95 -32.95 -17.65
N GLY A 176 -15.27 -33.86 -18.38
CA GLY A 176 -13.93 -34.31 -18.02
C GLY A 176 -12.95 -33.14 -17.93
N ASP A 177 -12.03 -33.23 -16.98
CA ASP A 177 -11.02 -32.22 -16.66
C ASP A 177 -10.19 -31.76 -17.87
#